data_AF-A0A958HTJ2-F1
#
_entry.id   AF-A0A958HTJ2-F1
#
_cell.length_a   1.000
_cell.length_b   1.000
_cell.length_c   1.000
_cell.angle_alpha   90.00
_cell.angle_beta   90.00
_cell.angle_gamma   90.00
#
_symmetry.space_group_name_H-M   'P 1'
#
loop_
_entity.id
_entity.type
_entity.pdbx_description
1 polymer ?
#
loop_
_entity_poly.entity_id
_entity_poly.type
_entity_poly.pdbx_seq_one_letter_code
_entity_poly.pdbx_strand_id
1 'polypeptide(L)'
;IPCPMPLAPGDVDGENVICGQIQVPENWEVPDGRQITITYARLLSYSLSPLADPIIYFMGGPGGSVLAAQGSSNFDFSYLRQTRDIIVWDQRGNRFSTDLLCPPEVKSADNAAFSALYEQALGYSVQDDPQALVDVVAEMTVEAGGTGNCPAYFAEQGINLSQYNTNNTVLDAIALMDHLAYPVYNL
;
A
#
# COMPACT_ATOMS: atom_id res chain seq x y z
N ILE A 1 7.33 -3.68 -17.00
CA ILE A 1 8.47 -4.44 -16.41
C ILE A 1 8.04 -5.89 -16.27
N PRO A 2 8.95 -6.87 -16.13
CA PRO A 2 8.55 -8.19 -15.66
C PRO A 2 7.81 -8.08 -14.32
N CYS A 3 6.81 -8.92 -14.10
CA CYS A 3 6.04 -8.93 -12.87
C CYS A 3 6.94 -9.26 -11.66
N PRO A 4 7.10 -8.36 -10.67
CA PRO A 4 8.03 -8.57 -9.56
C PRO A 4 7.49 -9.50 -8.46
N MET A 5 6.28 -10.04 -8.66
CA MET A 5 5.51 -10.82 -7.70
C MET A 5 5.04 -12.14 -8.31
N PRO A 6 4.67 -13.14 -7.49
CA PRO A 6 4.00 -14.34 -7.98
C PRO A 6 2.69 -14.00 -8.72
N LEU A 7 2.36 -14.78 -9.74
CA LEU A 7 1.08 -14.66 -10.44
C LEU A 7 0.10 -15.74 -9.98
N ALA A 8 -1.20 -15.46 -10.10
CA ALA A 8 -2.22 -16.44 -9.80
C ALA A 8 -2.17 -17.64 -10.78
N PRO A 9 -2.67 -18.83 -10.39
CA PRO A 9 -2.73 -19.95 -11.30
C PRO A 9 -3.45 -19.61 -12.61
N GLY A 10 -2.80 -19.85 -13.75
CA GLY A 10 -3.32 -19.53 -15.09
C GLY A 10 -2.99 -18.11 -15.58
N ASP A 11 -2.41 -17.27 -14.74
CA ASP A 11 -1.86 -15.98 -15.17
C ASP A 11 -0.42 -16.12 -15.67
N VAL A 12 -0.12 -15.39 -16.74
CA VAL A 12 1.14 -15.40 -17.48
C VAL A 12 1.56 -13.94 -17.71
N ASP A 13 2.78 -13.62 -17.25
CA ASP A 13 3.39 -12.29 -17.39
C ASP A 13 3.56 -11.94 -18.87
N GLY A 14 3.12 -10.74 -19.24
CA GLY A 14 3.18 -10.23 -20.61
C GLY A 14 2.05 -10.73 -21.52
N GLU A 15 1.22 -11.67 -21.06
CA GLU A 15 0.09 -12.19 -21.83
C GLU A 15 -1.25 -11.71 -21.26
N ASN A 16 -1.66 -12.24 -20.11
CA ASN A 16 -2.94 -11.90 -19.46
C ASN A 16 -2.76 -11.10 -18.16
N VAL A 17 -1.51 -10.88 -17.75
CA VAL A 17 -1.12 -9.94 -16.70
C VAL A 17 0.03 -9.08 -17.20
N ILE A 18 -0.16 -7.75 -17.16
CA ILE A 18 0.84 -6.78 -17.58
C ILE A 18 1.28 -5.97 -16.36
N CYS A 19 2.54 -6.11 -15.96
CA CYS A 19 3.10 -5.35 -14.85
C CYS A 19 3.84 -4.10 -15.30
N GLY A 20 3.70 -3.02 -14.53
CA GLY A 20 4.26 -1.73 -14.86
C GLY A 20 4.59 -0.89 -13.64
N GLN A 21 5.25 0.23 -13.91
CA GLN A 21 5.64 1.21 -12.91
C GLN A 21 5.40 2.61 -13.45
N ILE A 22 5.00 3.51 -12.57
CA ILE A 22 4.95 4.95 -12.83
C ILE A 22 5.83 5.69 -11.83
N GLN A 23 6.34 6.85 -12.23
CA GLN A 23 7.00 7.78 -11.33
C GLN A 23 6.03 8.89 -10.94
N VAL A 24 5.89 9.16 -9.65
CA VAL A 24 5.08 10.24 -9.09
C VAL A 24 5.92 11.03 -8.08
N PRO A 25 5.61 12.30 -7.81
CA PRO A 25 6.34 13.04 -6.78
C PRO A 25 6.02 12.48 -5.39
N GLU A 26 7.04 12.44 -4.53
CA GLU A 26 6.89 12.16 -3.09
C GLU A 26 5.95 13.21 -2.50
N ASN A 27 6.20 14.48 -2.77
CA ASN A 27 5.32 15.58 -2.37
C ASN A 27 4.62 16.19 -3.60
N TRP A 28 3.30 16.00 -3.70
CA TRP A 28 2.50 16.53 -4.80
C TRP A 28 2.44 18.07 -4.85
N GLU A 29 2.79 18.77 -3.76
CA GLU A 29 2.96 20.23 -3.76
C GLU A 29 4.30 20.68 -4.36
N VAL A 30 5.26 19.75 -4.52
CA VAL A 30 6.59 19.98 -5.10
C VAL A 30 6.83 18.96 -6.21
N PRO A 31 6.17 19.11 -7.37
CA PRO A 31 6.14 18.09 -8.43
C PRO A 31 7.50 17.80 -9.07
N ASP A 32 8.44 18.75 -9.02
CA ASP A 32 9.82 18.59 -9.50
C ASP A 32 10.78 18.07 -8.40
N GLY A 33 10.23 17.66 -7.25
CA GLY A 33 10.98 17.18 -6.10
C GLY A 33 11.46 15.73 -6.23
N ARG A 34 11.56 15.05 -5.09
CA ARG A 34 11.88 13.62 -5.10
C ARG A 34 10.76 12.85 -5.80
N GLN A 35 11.13 11.97 -6.74
CA GLN A 35 10.21 11.01 -7.33
C GLN A 35 10.23 9.69 -6.56
N ILE A 36 9.06 9.07 -6.45
CA ILE A 36 8.86 7.71 -5.95
C ILE A 36 8.25 6.84 -7.05
N THR A 37 8.38 5.53 -6.89
CA THR A 37 7.91 4.54 -7.84
C THR A 37 6.63 3.91 -7.33
N ILE A 38 5.60 3.87 -8.17
CA ILE A 38 4.37 3.11 -7.93
C ILE A 38 4.33 1.93 -8.88
N THR A 39 4.22 0.72 -8.33
CA THR A 39 4.13 -0.53 -9.08
C THR A 39 2.68 -1.01 -9.15
N TYR A 40 2.29 -1.51 -10.32
CA TYR A 40 0.96 -2.05 -10.58
C TYR A 40 1.03 -3.32 -11.43
N ALA A 41 -0.07 -4.08 -11.40
CA ALA A 41 -0.37 -5.11 -12.38
C ALA A 41 -1.77 -4.88 -12.97
N ARG A 42 -1.86 -4.89 -14.29
CA ARG A 42 -3.11 -4.91 -15.05
C ARG A 42 -3.44 -6.36 -15.37
N LEU A 43 -4.44 -6.90 -14.69
CA LEU A 43 -5.01 -8.22 -14.97
C LEU A 43 -6.03 -8.03 -16.09
N LEU A 44 -5.71 -8.54 -17.28
CA LEU A 44 -6.59 -8.36 -18.45
C LEU A 44 -7.89 -9.13 -18.26
N SER A 45 -8.96 -8.56 -18.82
CA SER A 45 -10.24 -9.24 -18.95
C SER A 45 -10.10 -10.50 -19.81
N TYR A 46 -10.91 -11.49 -19.49
CA TYR A 46 -11.09 -12.69 -20.32
C TYR A 46 -11.96 -12.42 -21.55
N SER A 47 -12.69 -11.30 -21.59
CA SER A 47 -13.46 -10.88 -22.76
C SER A 47 -12.55 -10.28 -23.83
N LEU A 48 -12.79 -10.62 -25.09
CA LEU A 48 -12.17 -9.94 -26.25
C LEU A 48 -12.74 -8.53 -26.49
N SER A 49 -13.80 -8.16 -25.78
CA SER A 49 -14.42 -6.84 -25.78
C SER A 49 -14.75 -6.44 -24.33
N PRO A 50 -13.73 -6.09 -23.53
CA PRO A 50 -13.95 -5.66 -22.15
C PRO A 50 -14.77 -4.37 -22.08
N LEU A 51 -15.43 -4.15 -20.95
CA LEU A 51 -15.98 -2.85 -20.62
C LEU A 51 -14.83 -1.83 -20.46
N ALA A 52 -15.09 -0.59 -20.85
CA ALA A 52 -14.06 0.45 -20.91
C ALA A 52 -13.60 0.96 -19.53
N ASP A 53 -14.41 0.74 -18.49
CA ASP A 53 -14.15 1.15 -17.11
C ASP A 53 -13.57 -0.03 -16.29
N PRO A 54 -12.28 -0.03 -15.95
CA PRO A 54 -11.69 -1.09 -15.15
C PRO A 54 -12.11 -0.97 -13.69
N ILE A 55 -11.70 -1.95 -12.89
CA ILE A 55 -11.75 -1.88 -11.43
C ILE A 55 -10.31 -1.69 -10.94
N ILE A 56 -10.05 -0.62 -10.19
CA ILE A 56 -8.79 -0.42 -9.48
C ILE A 56 -8.94 -0.94 -8.05
N TYR A 57 -7.96 -1.68 -7.56
CA TYR A 57 -7.98 -2.25 -6.21
C TYR A 57 -6.60 -2.19 -5.56
N PHE A 58 -6.59 -1.90 -4.26
CA PHE A 58 -5.40 -2.00 -3.42
C PHE A 58 -5.78 -2.58 -2.06
N MET A 59 -4.82 -3.23 -1.40
CA MET A 59 -5.07 -3.78 -0.07
C MET A 59 -5.06 -2.67 1.00
N GLY A 60 -6.07 -2.72 1.87
CA GLY A 60 -6.17 -1.88 3.06
C GLY A 60 -5.19 -2.30 4.17
N GLY A 61 -5.41 -1.78 5.39
CA GLY A 61 -4.47 -1.94 6.49
C GLY A 61 -4.35 -0.64 7.26
N PRO A 62 -3.44 0.30 6.93
CA PRO A 62 -2.54 0.45 5.77
C PRO A 62 -1.32 -0.49 5.74
N GLY A 63 -0.46 -0.36 4.70
CA GLY A 63 0.78 -1.14 4.56
C GLY A 63 0.64 -2.47 3.80
N GLY A 64 -0.58 -2.86 3.44
CA GLY A 64 -0.84 -4.06 2.67
C GLY A 64 -0.32 -3.98 1.23
N SER A 65 0.20 -5.10 0.73
CA SER A 65 0.53 -5.31 -0.68
C SER A 65 -0.41 -6.34 -1.31
N VAL A 66 -1.31 -5.89 -2.20
CA VAL A 66 -2.14 -6.82 -2.98
C VAL A 66 -1.27 -7.54 -4.02
N LEU A 67 -0.24 -6.87 -4.53
CA LEU A 67 0.70 -7.46 -5.47
C LEU A 67 1.43 -8.67 -4.85
N ALA A 68 1.86 -8.56 -3.59
CA ALA A 68 2.49 -9.68 -2.88
C ALA A 68 1.51 -10.82 -2.58
N ALA A 69 0.21 -10.54 -2.52
CA ALA A 69 -0.83 -11.50 -2.20
C ALA A 69 -1.48 -12.15 -3.44
N GLN A 70 -0.99 -11.82 -4.64
CA GLN A 70 -1.44 -12.44 -5.89
C GLN A 70 -1.30 -13.97 -5.84
N GLY A 71 -2.33 -14.66 -6.32
CA GLY A 71 -2.41 -16.13 -6.26
C GLY A 71 -2.88 -16.70 -4.93
N SER A 72 -3.12 -15.87 -3.91
CA SER A 72 -3.88 -16.30 -2.72
C SER A 72 -5.38 -16.35 -3.00
N SER A 73 -6.09 -17.27 -2.35
CA SER A 73 -7.55 -17.39 -2.47
C SER A 73 -8.33 -16.18 -1.95
N ASN A 74 -7.69 -15.29 -1.19
CA ASN A 74 -8.29 -14.08 -0.66
C ASN A 74 -8.42 -12.98 -1.72
N PHE A 75 -7.70 -13.09 -2.84
CA PHE A 75 -7.67 -12.10 -3.92
C PHE A 75 -7.97 -12.78 -5.27
N ASP A 76 -9.14 -13.42 -5.36
CA ASP A 76 -9.65 -13.98 -6.61
C ASP A 76 -10.47 -12.95 -7.40
N PHE A 77 -9.87 -12.45 -8.48
CA PHE A 77 -10.51 -11.49 -9.38
C PHE A 77 -11.16 -12.15 -10.61
N SER A 78 -11.20 -13.49 -10.69
CA SER A 78 -11.66 -14.23 -11.88
C SER A 78 -13.08 -13.84 -12.31
N TYR A 79 -13.98 -13.64 -11.35
CA TYR A 79 -15.36 -13.21 -11.62
C TYR A 79 -15.41 -11.82 -12.28
N LEU A 80 -14.67 -10.85 -11.74
CA LEU A 80 -14.64 -9.49 -12.25
C LEU A 80 -13.94 -9.41 -13.62
N ARG A 81 -12.89 -10.22 -13.81
CA ARG A 81 -12.15 -10.35 -15.08
C ARG A 81 -12.98 -10.87 -16.24
N GLN A 82 -14.16 -11.45 -15.99
CA GLN A 82 -15.07 -11.83 -17.08
C GLN A 82 -15.47 -10.65 -17.97
N THR A 83 -15.50 -9.43 -17.42
CA THR A 83 -15.99 -8.25 -18.17
C THR A 83 -15.06 -7.04 -18.13
N ARG A 84 -14.15 -6.96 -17.15
CA ARG A 84 -13.30 -5.78 -16.93
C ARG A 84 -11.85 -6.16 -16.73
N ASP A 85 -10.98 -5.24 -17.07
CA ASP A 85 -9.62 -5.28 -16.56
C ASP A 85 -9.61 -4.92 -15.08
N ILE A 86 -8.68 -5.52 -14.35
CA ILE A 86 -8.45 -5.23 -12.94
C ILE A 86 -7.07 -4.62 -12.79
N ILE A 87 -7.00 -3.43 -12.21
CA ILE A 87 -5.75 -2.75 -11.91
C ILE A 87 -5.48 -2.95 -10.42
N VAL A 88 -4.54 -3.83 -10.10
CA VAL A 88 -4.04 -4.00 -8.74
C VAL A 88 -2.74 -3.23 -8.58
N TRP A 89 -2.53 -2.61 -7.43
CA TRP A 89 -1.33 -1.81 -7.18
C TRP A 89 -1.01 -1.73 -5.70
N ASP A 90 0.27 -1.45 -5.41
CA ASP A 90 0.70 -1.15 -4.06
C ASP A 90 0.74 0.36 -3.86
N GLN A 91 0.17 0.83 -2.75
CA GLN A 91 0.20 2.24 -2.35
C GLN A 91 1.65 2.70 -2.13
N ARG A 92 1.91 4.01 -2.25
CA ARG A 92 3.22 4.60 -1.88
C ARG A 92 3.69 4.10 -0.51
N GLY A 93 4.93 3.68 -0.41
CA GLY A 93 5.49 3.16 0.84
C GLY A 93 5.32 1.66 1.06
N ASN A 94 4.57 0.96 0.19
CA ASN A 94 4.28 -0.46 0.38
C ASN A 94 5.07 -1.32 -0.60
N ARG A 95 5.87 -2.25 -0.09
CA ARG A 95 6.45 -3.41 -0.78
C ARG A 95 7.04 -3.15 -2.17
N PHE A 96 6.24 -3.19 -3.23
CA PHE A 96 6.76 -2.96 -4.59
C PHE A 96 6.72 -1.49 -5.02
N SER A 97 6.11 -0.59 -4.24
CA SER A 97 5.95 0.84 -4.52
C SER A 97 6.75 1.70 -3.52
N THR A 98 8.07 1.79 -3.73
CA THR A 98 9.00 2.50 -2.82
C THR A 98 8.83 2.06 -1.36
N ASP A 99 9.21 0.81 -1.07
CA ASP A 99 9.00 0.16 0.23
C ASP A 99 9.58 0.98 1.40
N LEU A 100 8.74 1.31 2.38
CA LEU A 100 9.13 1.88 3.67
C LEU A 100 9.27 0.79 4.74
N LEU A 101 9.88 -0.34 4.35
CA LEU A 101 10.20 -1.39 5.30
C LEU A 101 11.30 -0.92 6.24
N CYS A 102 10.96 -0.74 7.52
CA CYS A 102 11.96 -0.38 8.50
C CYS A 102 13.01 -1.49 8.65
N PRO A 103 14.31 -1.20 8.47
CA PRO A 103 15.35 -2.23 8.53
C PRO A 103 15.41 -2.91 9.90
N PRO A 104 15.63 -4.24 9.96
CA PRO A 104 15.74 -4.96 11.22
C PRO A 104 16.78 -4.39 12.20
N GLU A 105 17.88 -3.85 11.69
CA GLU A 105 18.95 -3.23 12.47
C GLU A 105 18.59 -1.85 13.05
N VAL A 106 17.58 -1.18 12.48
CA VAL A 106 17.04 0.10 12.98
C VAL A 106 15.98 -0.15 14.05
N LYS A 107 15.27 -1.29 13.94
CA LYS A 107 14.21 -1.64 14.88
C LYS A 107 14.77 -1.84 16.29
N SER A 108 14.08 -1.24 17.27
CA SER A 108 14.36 -1.43 18.69
C SER A 108 13.06 -1.64 19.43
N ALA A 109 12.86 -2.85 19.95
CA ALA A 109 11.73 -3.12 20.83
C ALA A 109 12.07 -2.67 22.26
N ASP A 110 11.26 -1.79 22.84
CA ASP A 110 11.29 -1.50 24.27
C ASP A 110 10.16 -2.27 24.97
N ASN A 111 10.49 -3.49 25.42
CA ASN A 111 9.54 -4.35 26.13
C ASN A 111 9.04 -3.72 27.44
N ALA A 112 9.83 -2.83 28.07
CA ALA A 112 9.42 -2.18 29.30
C ALA A 112 8.39 -1.07 29.00
N ALA A 113 8.62 -0.26 27.96
CA ALA A 113 7.66 0.72 27.47
C ALA A 113 6.36 0.05 27.02
N PHE A 114 6.44 -1.04 26.24
CA PHE A 114 5.27 -1.84 25.87
C PHE A 114 4.48 -2.33 27.10
N SER A 115 5.17 -2.89 28.10
CA SER A 115 4.49 -3.39 29.31
C SER A 115 3.78 -2.27 30.08
N ALA A 116 4.39 -1.09 30.16
CA ALA A 116 3.78 0.06 30.82
C ALA A 116 2.53 0.56 30.07
N LEU A 117 2.59 0.64 28.74
CA LEU A 117 1.47 1.03 27.89
C LEU A 117 0.33 0.00 27.97
N TYR A 118 0.64 -1.29 28.04
CA TYR A 118 -0.36 -2.34 28.20
C TYR A 118 -1.14 -2.19 29.51
N GLU A 119 -0.45 -2.00 30.64
CA GLU A 119 -1.11 -1.74 31.92
C GLU A 119 -1.94 -0.45 31.89
N GLN A 120 -1.47 0.60 31.19
CA GLN A 120 -2.23 1.82 30.98
C GLN A 120 -3.49 1.56 30.14
N ALA A 121 -3.41 0.73 29.09
CA ALA A 121 -4.52 0.36 28.22
C ALA A 121 -5.66 -0.33 28.97
N LEU A 122 -5.35 -1.12 30.01
CA LEU A 122 -6.34 -1.79 30.86
C LEU A 122 -7.21 -0.81 31.67
N GLY A 123 -6.72 0.42 31.87
CA GLY A 123 -7.45 1.49 32.54
C GLY A 123 -8.42 2.25 31.63
N TYR A 124 -8.36 2.06 30.31
CA TYR A 124 -9.25 2.70 29.36
C TYR A 124 -10.42 1.81 28.97
N SER A 125 -11.57 2.43 28.77
CA SER A 125 -12.75 1.81 28.17
C SER A 125 -13.03 2.48 26.83
N VAL A 126 -13.33 1.67 25.81
CA VAL A 126 -13.77 2.14 24.48
C VAL A 126 -14.96 3.11 24.60
N GLN A 127 -15.79 2.95 25.64
CA GLN A 127 -17.01 3.72 25.83
C GLN A 127 -16.76 5.08 26.50
N ASP A 128 -15.71 5.17 27.33
CA ASP A 128 -15.45 6.35 28.15
C ASP A 128 -14.52 7.34 27.43
N ASP A 129 -13.46 6.82 26.82
CA ASP A 129 -12.50 7.61 26.05
C ASP A 129 -11.92 6.79 24.88
N PRO A 130 -12.64 6.72 23.74
CA PRO A 130 -12.19 5.94 22.60
C PRO A 130 -10.90 6.48 21.98
N GLN A 131 -10.62 7.78 22.09
CA GLN A 131 -9.42 8.37 21.49
C GLN A 131 -8.18 8.03 22.32
N ALA A 132 -8.26 8.13 23.65
CA ALA A 132 -7.13 7.76 24.50
C ALA A 132 -6.76 6.28 24.34
N LEU A 133 -7.74 5.40 24.15
CA LEU A 133 -7.47 3.99 23.84
C LEU A 133 -6.77 3.84 22.47
N VAL A 134 -7.22 4.56 21.44
CA VAL A 134 -6.59 4.53 20.11
C VAL A 134 -5.12 5.00 20.20
N ASP A 135 -4.86 6.08 20.92
CA ASP A 135 -3.52 6.65 21.06
C ASP A 135 -2.58 5.65 21.76
N VAL A 136 -3.02 5.04 22.86
CA VAL A 136 -2.22 4.02 23.57
C VAL A 136 -2.01 2.78 22.72
N VAL A 137 -3.03 2.32 21.97
CA VAL A 137 -2.88 1.17 21.06
C VAL A 137 -1.91 1.48 19.93
N ALA A 138 -1.92 2.71 19.39
CA ALA A 138 -0.97 3.14 18.37
C ALA A 138 0.47 3.11 18.91
N GLU A 139 0.70 3.66 20.10
CA GLU A 139 2.02 3.62 20.75
C GLU A 139 2.46 2.18 21.06
N MET A 140 1.58 1.33 21.61
CA MET A 140 1.87 -0.08 21.81
C MET A 140 2.25 -0.80 20.51
N THR A 141 1.61 -0.46 19.40
CA THR A 141 1.92 -1.07 18.09
C THR A 141 3.31 -0.67 17.61
N VAL A 142 3.72 0.58 17.86
CA VAL A 142 5.09 1.05 17.57
C VAL A 142 6.12 0.29 18.40
N GLU A 143 5.88 0.14 19.70
CA GLU A 143 6.79 -0.57 20.60
C GLU A 143 6.87 -2.07 20.30
N ALA A 144 5.73 -2.72 20.09
CA ALA A 144 5.66 -4.14 19.72
C ALA A 144 6.35 -4.41 18.37
N GLY A 145 6.22 -3.48 17.42
CA GLY A 145 6.91 -3.54 16.12
C GLY A 145 8.39 -3.15 16.18
N GLY A 146 8.83 -2.58 17.30
CA GLY A 146 10.16 -1.96 17.47
C GLY A 146 10.41 -0.83 16.48
N THR A 147 9.38 -0.14 15.99
CA THR A 147 9.49 0.81 14.89
C THR A 147 9.72 2.26 15.31
N GLY A 148 9.93 2.52 16.60
CA GLY A 148 10.10 3.88 17.14
C GLY A 148 11.26 4.68 16.51
N ASN A 149 12.33 4.01 16.08
CA ASN A 149 13.48 4.67 15.45
C ASN A 149 13.33 4.89 13.94
N CYS A 150 12.34 4.26 13.30
CA CYS A 150 12.20 4.29 11.85
C CYS A 150 11.91 5.70 11.30
N PRO A 151 11.10 6.57 11.98
CA PRO A 151 10.92 7.94 11.54
C PRO A 151 12.22 8.74 11.42
N ALA A 152 13.11 8.64 12.42
CA ALA A 152 14.42 9.30 12.38
C ALA A 152 15.30 8.75 11.25
N TYR A 153 15.36 7.42 11.12
CA TYR A 153 16.11 6.75 10.07
C TYR A 153 15.68 7.19 8.65
N PHE A 154 14.37 7.32 8.40
CA PHE A 154 13.87 7.79 7.11
C PHE A 154 14.11 9.29 6.92
N ALA A 155 13.97 10.11 7.97
CA ALA A 155 14.27 11.54 7.91
C ALA A 155 15.74 11.83 7.57
N GLU A 156 16.68 11.05 8.09
CA GLU A 156 18.12 11.15 7.76
C GLU A 156 18.42 10.87 6.28
N GLN A 157 17.58 10.05 5.63
CA GLN A 157 17.64 9.80 4.18
C GLN A 157 16.86 10.86 3.38
N GLY A 158 16.35 11.89 4.06
CA GLY A 158 15.52 12.93 3.50
C GLY A 158 14.11 12.47 3.11
N ILE A 159 13.65 11.29 3.57
CA ILE A 159 12.29 10.79 3.31
C ILE A 159 11.30 11.53 4.19
N ASN A 160 10.35 12.19 3.55
CA ASN A 160 9.29 12.89 4.27
C ASN A 160 8.10 11.95 4.51
N LEU A 161 8.09 11.29 5.66
CA LEU A 161 7.00 10.38 6.06
C LEU A 161 5.63 11.06 6.10
N SER A 162 5.55 12.38 6.25
CA SER A 162 4.28 13.10 6.19
C SER A 162 3.61 12.98 4.83
N GLN A 163 4.33 12.57 3.78
CA GLN A 163 3.82 12.40 2.43
C GLN A 163 3.25 11.01 2.14
N TYR A 164 3.39 10.06 3.06
CA TYR A 164 2.90 8.68 2.91
C TYR A 164 1.54 8.55 3.60
N ASN A 165 0.57 9.27 3.03
CA ASN A 165 -0.76 9.44 3.59
C ASN A 165 -1.83 9.19 2.53
N THR A 166 -3.09 9.03 2.97
CA THR A 166 -4.22 8.73 2.09
C THR A 166 -4.46 9.78 1.00
N ASN A 167 -4.29 11.07 1.29
CA ASN A 167 -4.53 12.13 0.30
C ASN A 167 -3.57 11.98 -0.89
N ASN A 168 -2.30 11.74 -0.61
CA ASN A 168 -1.31 11.54 -1.66
C ASN A 168 -1.48 10.19 -2.37
N THR A 169 -1.92 9.13 -1.68
CA THR A 169 -2.31 7.87 -2.33
C THR A 169 -3.45 8.09 -3.34
N VAL A 170 -4.44 8.94 -3.04
CA VAL A 170 -5.53 9.26 -3.99
C VAL A 170 -4.97 9.91 -5.26
N LEU A 171 -4.01 10.83 -5.12
CA LEU A 171 -3.36 11.47 -6.26
C LEU A 171 -2.53 10.46 -7.08
N ASP A 172 -1.88 9.50 -6.43
CA ASP A 172 -1.17 8.41 -7.13
C ASP A 172 -2.13 7.52 -7.92
N ALA A 173 -3.30 7.20 -7.35
CA ALA A 173 -4.31 6.40 -8.03
C ALA A 173 -4.81 7.12 -9.29
N ILE A 174 -5.06 8.43 -9.22
CA ILE A 174 -5.44 9.24 -10.37
C ILE A 174 -4.33 9.22 -11.43
N ALA A 175 -3.08 9.49 -11.03
CA ALA A 175 -1.93 9.47 -11.93
C ALA A 175 -1.72 8.10 -12.60
N LEU A 176 -1.98 7.01 -11.89
CA LEU A 176 -1.94 5.65 -12.42
C LEU A 176 -3.02 5.41 -13.46
N MET A 177 -4.26 5.82 -13.20
CA MET A 177 -5.35 5.64 -14.15
C MET A 177 -5.17 6.53 -15.39
N ASP A 178 -4.64 7.74 -15.24
CA ASP A 178 -4.24 8.61 -16.35
C ASP A 178 -3.13 7.98 -17.20
N HIS A 179 -2.10 7.42 -16.55
CA HIS A 179 -1.02 6.70 -17.24
C HIS A 179 -1.54 5.51 -18.06
N LEU A 180 -2.55 4.81 -17.53
CA LEU A 180 -3.19 3.67 -18.19
C LEU A 180 -4.27 4.07 -19.22
N ALA A 181 -4.51 5.36 -19.41
CA ALA A 181 -5.54 5.92 -20.28
C ALA A 181 -6.96 5.45 -19.95
N TYR A 182 -7.28 5.32 -18.66
CA TYR A 182 -8.61 5.01 -18.14
C TYR A 182 -9.26 6.25 -17.50
N PRO A 183 -10.02 7.07 -18.27
CA PRO A 183 -10.61 8.32 -17.76
C PRO A 183 -11.80 8.09 -16.81
N VAL A 184 -12.34 6.87 -16.78
CA VAL A 184 -13.43 6.44 -15.90
C VAL A 184 -13.07 5.06 -15.38
N TYR A 185 -13.22 4.84 -14.08
CA TYR A 185 -12.88 3.60 -13.41
C TYR A 185 -13.73 3.42 -12.16
N ASN A 186 -13.79 2.18 -11.68
CA ASN A 186 -14.47 1.80 -10.45
C ASN A 186 -13.42 1.52 -9.37
N LEU A 187 -13.76 1.85 -8.12
CA LEU A 187 -12.99 1.51 -6.93
C LEU A 187 -13.76 0.47 -6.11
#